data_AF-A0A2N9MXS5-F1
#
_entry.id   AF-A0A2N9MXS5-F1
#
_cell.length_a   1.000
_cell.length_b   1.000
_cell.length_c   1.000
_cell.angle_alpha   90.00
_cell.angle_beta   90.00
_cell.angle_gamma   90.00
#
_symmetry.space_group_name_H-M   'P 1'
#
loop_
_entity.id
_entity.type
_entity.pdbx_description
1 polymer ?
#
loop_
_entity_poly.entity_id
_entity_poly.type
_entity_poly.pdbx_seq_one_letter_code
_entity_poly.pdbx_strand_id
1 'polypeptide(L)'
;MMIPVKLLPIFLPALLWAQAASDPLAGSWVNVNPNTTGATQVTVRRDGGRMLAHVWGSCQPTDCDWGEAEAELWNGIPMVIWKHGFSTVRMQLIPQPDGPLLLAYRSEYLDGSGRSDPGQAEFFARQVEQKDDASAAAARALLRLAAERYRTLPVAYFEVTATDSRAAGRTETRRVTRSKIYYSPPNKMRTETDDGREPSVVVADGTSEWRIYPAANEYTVQPQAKTNWGFVRYATLDQARGGLAIIAHERVEGAACTVVQLKRERGVTESFWIDDTSHLVRKSTLDVGTGSHSDVMYGVVRLDDAARPELFTYDPEAVHAKNRRMLAQAAPATWIGRQAADFTLPDLDGREVKLGDLRGKVVLLDFWGAWCGYCREALPGIEMLHRGLKDKGVVVLGVDSEAADVARDYVGKQGYTFRTLLDAKESVVNQFHIAGWPTTILIDREGKVAFYSEGYEAEKLRDALRDLGAW
;
A
#
# COMPACT_ATOMS: atom_id res chain seq x y z
N MET A 1 19.61 -4.77 -94.39
CA MET A 1 20.15 -3.68 -93.56
C MET A 1 19.30 -3.64 -92.29
N MET A 2 19.76 -4.30 -91.23
CA MET A 2 18.99 -4.50 -89.99
C MET A 2 19.64 -3.67 -88.88
N ILE A 3 18.87 -2.75 -88.30
CA ILE A 3 19.30 -1.86 -87.21
C ILE A 3 18.65 -2.36 -85.91
N PRO A 4 19.40 -2.44 -84.78
CA PRO A 4 19.02 -3.26 -83.63
C PRO A 4 18.17 -2.52 -82.59
N VAL A 5 17.34 -3.30 -81.89
CA VAL A 5 16.55 -2.91 -80.71
C VAL A 5 17.47 -2.87 -79.49
N LYS A 6 17.53 -1.73 -78.78
CA LYS A 6 18.16 -1.61 -77.45
C LYS A 6 17.08 -1.59 -76.37
N LEU A 7 17.17 -2.55 -75.45
CA LEU A 7 16.41 -2.61 -74.19
C LEU A 7 16.83 -1.47 -73.24
N LEU A 8 15.82 -0.83 -72.62
CA LEU A 8 15.98 0.07 -71.47
C LEU A 8 15.91 -0.77 -70.17
N PRO A 9 16.79 -0.54 -69.16
CA PRO A 9 16.67 -1.21 -67.87
C PRO A 9 15.66 -0.47 -66.99
N ILE A 10 14.62 -1.17 -66.56
CA ILE A 10 13.67 -0.72 -65.54
C ILE A 10 14.34 -0.88 -64.17
N PHE A 11 14.75 0.23 -63.56
CA PHE A 11 15.06 0.28 -62.13
C PHE A 11 13.74 0.41 -61.36
N LEU A 12 13.28 -0.69 -60.75
CA LEU A 12 12.29 -0.63 -59.66
C LEU A 12 13.03 -0.30 -58.35
N PRO A 13 12.67 0.77 -57.62
CA PRO A 13 13.20 0.96 -56.27
C PRO A 13 12.48 -0.02 -55.34
N ALA A 14 13.26 -0.88 -54.68
CA ALA A 14 12.79 -1.71 -53.58
C ALA A 14 12.45 -0.82 -52.38
N LEU A 15 11.23 -0.29 -52.36
CA LEU A 15 10.59 0.23 -51.14
C LEU A 15 9.88 -0.94 -50.45
N LEU A 16 10.66 -1.82 -49.84
CA LEU A 16 10.16 -2.67 -48.76
C LEU A 16 10.05 -1.76 -47.53
N TRP A 17 8.84 -1.26 -47.29
CA TRP A 17 8.48 -0.64 -46.03
C TRP A 17 8.64 -1.72 -44.96
N ALA A 18 9.71 -1.62 -44.17
CA ALA A 18 9.75 -2.26 -42.87
C ALA A 18 8.63 -1.62 -42.04
N GLN A 19 7.45 -2.24 -42.03
CA GLN A 19 6.56 -2.10 -40.89
C GLN A 19 7.36 -2.58 -39.69
N ALA A 20 7.81 -1.65 -38.84
CA ALA A 20 8.26 -1.99 -37.51
C ALA A 20 7.13 -2.84 -36.90
N ALA A 21 7.41 -4.12 -36.67
CA ALA A 21 6.47 -4.98 -35.99
C ALA A 21 6.11 -4.27 -34.68
N SER A 22 4.84 -3.91 -34.52
CA SER A 22 4.34 -3.33 -33.28
C SER A 22 4.77 -4.25 -32.15
N ASP A 23 5.53 -3.71 -31.18
CA ASP A 23 5.98 -4.49 -30.04
C ASP A 23 4.78 -5.21 -29.42
N PRO A 24 4.74 -6.55 -29.44
CA PRO A 24 3.57 -7.30 -29.02
C PRO A 24 3.24 -7.03 -27.56
N LEU A 25 4.19 -6.56 -26.75
CA LEU A 25 3.99 -6.26 -25.33
C LEU A 25 3.56 -4.82 -25.07
N ALA A 26 3.89 -3.86 -25.94
CA ALA A 26 3.59 -2.45 -25.68
C ALA A 26 2.07 -2.21 -25.58
N GLY A 27 1.66 -1.40 -24.60
CA GLY A 27 0.27 -1.08 -24.30
C GLY A 27 -0.15 -1.46 -22.88
N SER A 28 -1.42 -1.22 -22.56
CA SER A 28 -2.02 -1.55 -21.28
C SER A 28 -2.72 -2.91 -21.33
N TRP A 29 -2.59 -3.66 -20.24
CA TRP A 29 -3.08 -5.03 -20.08
C TRP A 29 -3.79 -5.17 -18.74
N VAL A 30 -5.03 -5.65 -18.75
CA VAL A 30 -5.85 -5.80 -17.54
C VAL A 30 -6.04 -7.28 -17.23
N ASN A 31 -5.96 -7.64 -15.96
CA ASN A 31 -6.11 -9.02 -15.50
C ASN A 31 -7.51 -9.54 -15.89
N VAL A 32 -7.58 -10.73 -16.48
CA VAL A 32 -8.86 -11.34 -16.86
C VAL A 32 -9.64 -11.85 -15.65
N ASN A 33 -8.97 -12.05 -14.51
CA ASN A 33 -9.57 -12.39 -13.23
C ASN A 33 -9.95 -11.13 -12.45
N PRO A 34 -11.25 -10.74 -12.40
CA PRO A 34 -11.69 -9.55 -11.68
C PRO A 34 -11.53 -9.67 -10.15
N ASN A 35 -11.32 -10.88 -9.64
CA ASN A 35 -11.16 -11.17 -8.22
C ASN A 35 -9.71 -11.48 -7.83
N THR A 36 -8.74 -11.11 -8.68
CA THR A 36 -7.32 -11.30 -8.35
C THR A 36 -6.94 -10.61 -7.04
N THR A 37 -6.11 -11.27 -6.25
CA THR A 37 -5.41 -10.69 -5.09
C THR A 37 -4.01 -10.19 -5.47
N GLY A 38 -3.65 -10.32 -6.75
CA GLY A 38 -2.34 -10.06 -7.33
C GLY A 38 -2.30 -8.79 -8.18
N ALA A 39 -1.49 -8.81 -9.25
CA ALA A 39 -1.42 -7.71 -10.22
C ALA A 39 -2.77 -7.54 -10.94
N THR A 40 -3.32 -6.33 -10.99
CA THR A 40 -4.62 -6.05 -11.62
C THR A 40 -4.46 -5.49 -13.03
N GLN A 41 -3.38 -4.77 -13.29
CA GLN A 41 -3.04 -4.28 -14.63
C GLN A 41 -1.55 -3.95 -14.74
N VAL A 42 -1.01 -4.10 -15.94
CA VAL A 42 0.33 -3.68 -16.32
C VAL A 42 0.26 -2.82 -17.58
N THR A 43 1.05 -1.75 -17.63
CA THR A 43 1.27 -0.95 -18.83
C THR A 43 2.73 -1.07 -19.23
N VAL A 44 2.98 -1.51 -20.46
CA VAL A 44 4.33 -1.65 -21.01
C VAL A 44 4.56 -0.56 -22.05
N ARG A 45 5.66 0.16 -21.94
CA ARG A 45 6.08 1.16 -22.93
C ARG A 45 7.55 1.03 -23.28
N ARG A 46 7.92 1.64 -24.41
CA ARG A 46 9.31 1.78 -24.84
C ARG A 46 9.80 3.20 -24.57
N ASP A 47 11.02 3.30 -24.09
CA ASP A 47 11.77 4.55 -24.00
C ASP A 47 13.17 4.33 -24.57
N GLY A 48 13.33 4.69 -25.85
CA GLY A 48 14.46 4.25 -26.65
C GLY A 48 14.54 2.71 -26.70
N GLY A 49 15.70 2.16 -26.31
CA GLY A 49 15.90 0.71 -26.24
C GLY A 49 15.31 0.03 -24.99
N ARG A 50 14.89 0.82 -23.98
CA ARG A 50 14.43 0.30 -22.69
C ARG A 50 12.97 -0.12 -22.77
N MET A 51 12.65 -1.26 -22.17
CA MET A 51 11.27 -1.68 -21.91
C MET A 51 10.93 -1.28 -20.48
N LEU A 52 9.88 -0.49 -20.30
CA LEU A 52 9.42 -0.05 -18.99
C LEU A 52 8.05 -0.65 -18.75
N ALA A 53 7.87 -1.26 -17.58
CA ALA A 53 6.60 -1.83 -17.15
C ALA A 53 6.13 -1.06 -15.92
N HIS A 54 4.90 -0.59 -15.95
CA HIS A 54 4.21 -0.01 -14.80
C HIS A 54 3.13 -0.98 -14.33
N VAL A 55 3.19 -1.41 -13.07
CA VAL A 55 2.27 -2.41 -12.51
C VAL A 55 1.41 -1.80 -11.41
N TRP A 56 0.17 -2.26 -11.32
CA TRP A 56 -0.66 -2.05 -10.15
C TRP A 56 -1.22 -3.38 -9.66
N GLY A 57 -1.38 -3.48 -8.35
CA GLY A 57 -1.87 -4.68 -7.66
C GLY A 57 -3.15 -4.43 -6.88
N SER A 58 -3.86 -5.52 -6.60
CA SER A 58 -5.12 -5.55 -5.87
C SER A 58 -4.90 -5.07 -4.44
N CYS A 59 -5.45 -3.90 -4.13
CA CYS A 59 -5.38 -3.28 -2.80
C CYS A 59 -6.72 -2.66 -2.44
N GLN A 60 -6.87 -2.27 -1.17
CA GLN A 60 -8.03 -1.53 -0.69
C GLN A 60 -7.55 -0.18 -0.14
N PRO A 61 -8.31 0.91 -0.37
CA PRO A 61 -9.60 0.99 -1.08
C PRO A 61 -9.46 1.03 -2.62
N THR A 62 -8.29 1.41 -3.13
CA THR A 62 -7.94 1.41 -4.56
C THR A 62 -6.78 0.48 -4.81
N ASP A 63 -6.56 0.12 -6.07
CA ASP A 63 -5.39 -0.65 -6.44
C ASP A 63 -4.09 0.09 -6.08
N CYS A 64 -3.10 -0.66 -5.61
CA CYS A 64 -1.80 -0.12 -5.23
C CYS A 64 -0.98 0.10 -6.50
N ASP A 65 -0.43 1.29 -6.63
CA ASP A 65 0.55 1.60 -7.66
C ASP A 65 1.93 1.04 -7.27
N TRP A 66 2.39 -0.03 -7.94
CA TRP A 66 3.72 -0.62 -7.71
C TRP A 66 4.83 0.17 -8.39
N GLY A 67 4.45 1.13 -9.24
CA GLY A 67 5.32 2.02 -9.97
C GLY A 67 5.73 1.50 -11.32
N GLU A 68 6.74 2.17 -11.87
CA GLU A 68 7.40 1.84 -13.13
C GLU A 68 8.81 1.30 -12.86
N ALA A 69 9.19 0.25 -13.58
CA ALA A 69 10.53 -0.32 -13.55
C ALA A 69 10.94 -0.81 -14.93
N GLU A 70 12.24 -0.81 -15.17
CA GLU A 70 12.83 -1.36 -16.38
C GLU A 70 12.74 -2.90 -16.38
N ALA A 71 12.33 -3.45 -17.51
CA ALA A 71 12.31 -4.88 -17.76
C ALA A 71 13.63 -5.29 -18.42
N GLU A 72 14.32 -6.23 -17.80
CA GLU A 72 15.51 -6.87 -18.35
C GLU A 72 15.15 -8.21 -18.99
N LEU A 73 15.87 -8.61 -20.04
CA LEU A 73 15.63 -9.91 -20.66
C LEU A 73 16.30 -11.03 -19.85
N TRP A 74 15.48 -11.98 -19.39
CA TRP A 74 15.95 -13.19 -18.72
C TRP A 74 15.51 -14.40 -19.53
N ASN A 75 16.48 -15.12 -20.11
CA ASN A 75 16.22 -16.22 -21.07
C ASN A 75 15.29 -15.80 -22.22
N GLY A 76 15.44 -14.56 -22.71
CA GLY A 76 14.62 -14.01 -23.78
C GLY A 76 13.22 -13.54 -23.35
N ILE A 77 12.84 -13.69 -22.08
CA ILE A 77 11.57 -13.24 -21.52
C ILE A 77 11.81 -11.96 -20.73
N PRO A 78 11.06 -10.87 -20.97
CA PRO A 78 11.15 -9.67 -20.15
C PRO A 78 10.78 -9.96 -18.70
N MET A 79 11.65 -9.54 -17.78
CA MET A 79 11.52 -9.70 -16.35
C MET A 79 11.71 -8.35 -15.67
N VAL A 80 10.78 -8.02 -14.79
CA VAL A 80 10.77 -6.79 -14.00
C VAL A 80 10.97 -7.17 -12.54
N ILE A 81 11.81 -6.40 -11.84
CA ILE A 81 12.12 -6.63 -10.43
C ILE A 81 11.61 -5.45 -9.61
N TRP A 82 10.60 -5.71 -8.78
CA TRP A 82 10.03 -4.74 -7.85
C TRP A 82 10.62 -4.93 -6.46
N LYS A 83 11.03 -3.83 -5.82
CA LYS A 83 11.48 -3.82 -4.43
C LYS A 83 10.46 -3.05 -3.61
N HIS A 84 9.66 -3.76 -2.82
CA HIS A 84 8.57 -3.20 -2.01
C HIS A 84 8.99 -3.00 -0.54
N GLY A 85 10.23 -2.59 -0.31
CA GLY A 85 10.76 -2.52 1.04
C GLY A 85 11.16 -3.91 1.56
N PHE A 86 10.20 -4.63 2.13
CA PHE A 86 10.41 -5.92 2.79
C PHE A 86 10.33 -7.13 1.85
N SER A 87 9.98 -6.95 0.57
CA SER A 87 9.95 -8.02 -0.42
C SER A 87 10.53 -7.59 -1.77
N THR A 88 11.07 -8.57 -2.49
CA THR A 88 11.47 -8.44 -3.89
C THR A 88 10.56 -9.31 -4.75
N VAL A 89 9.76 -8.69 -5.61
CA VAL A 89 8.90 -9.40 -6.58
C VAL A 89 9.63 -9.47 -7.90
N ARG A 90 9.80 -10.69 -8.44
CA ARG A 90 10.30 -10.89 -9.80
C ARG A 90 9.14 -11.30 -10.67
N MET A 91 8.85 -10.51 -11.70
CA MET A 91 7.71 -10.69 -12.59
C MET A 91 8.15 -10.84 -14.03
N GLN A 92 7.71 -11.92 -14.67
CA GLN A 92 7.91 -12.18 -16.09
C GLN A 92 6.67 -11.76 -16.89
N LEU A 93 6.91 -11.12 -18.03
CA LEU A 93 5.88 -10.72 -18.99
C LEU A 93 5.98 -11.67 -20.18
N ILE A 94 5.09 -12.66 -20.24
CA ILE A 94 5.17 -13.78 -21.18
C ILE A 94 4.08 -13.62 -22.25
N PRO A 95 4.39 -13.07 -23.44
CA PRO A 95 3.40 -12.92 -24.51
C PRO A 95 2.96 -14.31 -24.98
N GLN A 96 1.64 -14.52 -25.07
CA GLN A 96 1.08 -15.78 -25.58
C GLN A 96 0.83 -15.69 -27.10
N PRO A 97 0.94 -16.82 -27.84
CA PRO A 97 0.68 -16.86 -29.28
C PRO A 97 -0.72 -16.33 -29.69
N ASP A 98 -1.73 -16.58 -28.84
CA ASP A 98 -3.13 -16.27 -29.12
C ASP A 98 -3.54 -14.85 -28.65
N GLY A 99 -2.57 -14.02 -28.28
CA GLY A 99 -2.77 -12.61 -27.94
C GLY A 99 -2.83 -12.21 -26.46
N PRO A 100 -3.17 -13.05 -25.45
CA PRO A 100 -3.12 -12.61 -24.06
C PRO A 100 -1.68 -12.51 -23.55
N LEU A 101 -1.50 -11.76 -22.48
CA LEU A 101 -0.23 -11.65 -21.77
C LEU A 101 -0.32 -12.50 -20.49
N LEU A 102 0.61 -13.44 -20.29
CA LEU A 102 0.74 -14.15 -19.02
C LEU A 102 1.74 -13.40 -18.14
N LEU A 103 1.28 -12.93 -16.97
CA LEU A 103 2.17 -12.42 -15.92
C LEU A 103 2.42 -13.53 -14.93
N ALA A 104 3.68 -13.92 -14.77
CA ALA A 104 4.12 -14.90 -13.79
C ALA A 104 5.11 -14.23 -12.83
N TYR A 105 4.84 -14.27 -11.52
CA TYR A 105 5.73 -13.64 -10.55
C TYR A 105 5.79 -14.37 -9.22
N ARG A 106 6.89 -14.12 -8.49
CA ARG A 106 7.10 -14.61 -7.13
C ARG A 106 7.73 -13.53 -6.27
N SER A 107 7.46 -13.60 -4.98
CA SER A 107 7.98 -12.70 -3.95
C SER A 107 9.05 -13.39 -3.11
N GLU A 108 10.15 -12.70 -2.88
CA GLU A 108 11.16 -13.07 -1.88
C GLU A 108 11.08 -12.08 -0.73
N TYR A 109 10.83 -12.57 0.49
CA TYR A 109 10.72 -11.73 1.67
C TYR A 109 12.08 -11.56 2.35
N LEU A 110 12.44 -10.31 2.64
CA LEU A 110 13.75 -9.89 3.18
C LEU A 110 13.70 -9.58 4.68
N ASP A 111 12.58 -9.87 5.35
CA ASP A 111 12.30 -9.52 6.74
C ASP A 111 12.54 -10.65 7.74
N GLY A 112 13.06 -11.80 7.29
CA GLY A 112 13.32 -12.95 8.14
C GLY A 112 12.06 -13.71 8.57
N SER A 113 10.89 -13.39 8.02
CA SER A 113 9.60 -14.02 8.38
C SER A 113 9.48 -15.50 8.02
N GLY A 114 10.38 -16.04 7.20
CA GLY A 114 10.31 -17.43 6.70
C GLY A 114 9.16 -17.68 5.73
N ARG A 115 8.41 -16.64 5.33
CA ARG A 115 7.34 -16.73 4.33
C ARG A 115 7.89 -17.25 3.00
N SER A 116 7.15 -18.18 2.39
CA SER A 116 7.38 -18.64 1.03
C SER A 116 6.23 -18.21 0.14
N ASP A 117 6.55 -17.76 -1.07
CA ASP A 117 5.57 -17.47 -2.12
C ASP A 117 5.65 -18.58 -3.17
N PRO A 118 4.59 -19.40 -3.35
CA PRO A 118 4.58 -20.45 -4.37
C PRO A 118 4.62 -19.87 -5.80
N GLY A 119 4.43 -18.56 -5.94
CA GLY A 119 4.32 -17.87 -7.21
C GLY A 119 2.88 -17.77 -7.69
N GLN A 120 2.61 -16.74 -8.48
CA GLN A 120 1.33 -16.48 -9.12
C GLN A 120 1.52 -16.39 -10.63
N ALA A 121 0.54 -16.89 -11.38
CA ALA A 121 0.52 -16.79 -12.83
C ALA A 121 -0.90 -16.52 -13.31
N GLU A 122 -1.13 -15.34 -13.89
CA GLU A 122 -2.47 -14.91 -14.32
C GLU A 122 -2.43 -14.31 -15.73
N PHE A 123 -3.53 -14.50 -16.45
CA PHE A 123 -3.68 -13.99 -17.81
C PHE A 123 -4.22 -12.57 -17.80
N PHE A 124 -3.73 -11.77 -18.76
CA PHE A 124 -4.12 -10.40 -18.96
C PHE A 124 -4.57 -10.21 -20.40
N ALA A 125 -5.66 -9.47 -20.57
CA ALA A 125 -6.17 -9.06 -21.87
C ALA A 125 -5.73 -7.63 -22.17
N ARG A 126 -5.46 -7.33 -23.45
CA ARG A 126 -5.14 -5.98 -23.88
C ARG A 126 -6.32 -5.05 -23.58
N GLN A 127 -6.05 -3.95 -22.88
CA GLN A 127 -7.04 -2.92 -22.62
C GLN A 127 -7.37 -2.21 -23.93
N VAL A 128 -8.66 -2.12 -24.25
CA VAL A 128 -9.11 -1.25 -25.34
C VAL A 128 -8.97 0.18 -24.85
N GLU A 129 -8.11 0.94 -25.51
CA GLU A 129 -7.87 2.34 -25.16
C GLU A 129 -9.16 3.14 -25.35
N GLN A 130 -9.70 3.65 -24.24
CA GLN A 130 -10.88 4.50 -24.29
C GLN A 130 -10.46 5.87 -24.82
N LYS A 131 -11.07 6.33 -25.91
CA LYS A 131 -10.82 7.68 -26.41
C LYS A 131 -11.28 8.70 -25.38
N ASP A 132 -10.33 9.51 -24.92
CA ASP A 132 -10.64 10.66 -24.09
C ASP A 132 -11.55 11.63 -24.86
N ASP A 133 -12.54 12.19 -24.15
CA ASP A 133 -13.17 13.41 -24.60
C ASP A 133 -12.24 14.63 -24.36
N ALA A 134 -12.67 15.81 -24.79
CA ALA A 134 -11.86 17.01 -24.65
C ALA A 134 -11.51 17.36 -23.19
N SER A 135 -12.41 17.07 -22.23
CA SER A 135 -12.19 17.35 -20.80
C SER A 135 -11.18 16.36 -20.21
N ALA A 136 -11.32 15.07 -20.52
CA ALA A 136 -10.39 14.03 -20.10
C ALA A 136 -8.99 14.27 -20.68
N ALA A 137 -8.89 14.66 -21.95
CA ALA A 137 -7.61 14.98 -22.58
C ALA A 137 -6.92 16.19 -21.93
N ALA A 138 -7.69 17.26 -21.63
CA ALA A 138 -7.18 18.43 -20.92
C ALA A 138 -6.75 18.10 -19.49
N ALA A 139 -7.53 17.28 -18.77
CA ALA A 139 -7.18 16.80 -17.44
C ALA A 139 -5.85 16.02 -17.45
N ARG A 140 -5.64 15.09 -18.40
CA ARG A 140 -4.38 14.36 -18.54
C ARG A 140 -3.20 15.28 -18.83
N ALA A 141 -3.37 16.26 -19.71
CA ALA A 141 -2.34 17.24 -19.99
C ALA A 141 -1.92 18.02 -18.73
N LEU A 142 -2.90 18.43 -17.91
CA LEU A 142 -2.63 19.12 -16.65
C LEU A 142 -1.95 18.22 -15.62
N LEU A 143 -2.38 16.97 -15.46
CA LEU A 143 -1.71 15.99 -14.60
C LEU A 143 -0.26 15.73 -15.04
N ARG A 144 0.02 15.79 -16.34
CA ARG A 144 1.40 15.70 -16.87
C ARG A 144 2.27 16.86 -16.42
N LEU A 145 1.77 18.08 -16.55
CA LEU A 145 2.49 19.28 -16.09
C LEU A 145 2.74 19.22 -14.58
N ALA A 146 1.75 18.79 -13.81
CA ALA A 146 1.92 18.59 -12.36
C ALA A 146 2.99 17.52 -12.06
N ALA A 147 2.93 16.35 -12.71
CA ALA A 147 3.93 15.30 -12.50
C ALA A 147 5.35 15.75 -12.84
N GLU A 148 5.53 16.41 -13.99
CA GLU A 148 6.82 17.00 -14.39
C GLU A 148 7.29 18.04 -13.38
N ARG A 149 6.39 18.86 -12.84
CA ARG A 149 6.72 19.82 -11.79
C ARG A 149 7.27 19.10 -10.57
N TYR A 150 6.59 18.09 -10.02
CA TYR A 150 7.07 17.35 -8.84
C TYR A 150 8.39 16.61 -9.10
N ARG A 151 8.66 16.14 -10.33
CA ARG A 151 9.95 15.54 -10.71
C ARG A 151 11.12 16.52 -10.73
N THR A 152 10.83 17.81 -10.95
CA THR A 152 11.84 18.85 -11.24
C THR A 152 11.88 19.99 -10.22
N LEU A 153 11.06 19.90 -9.17
CA LEU A 153 11.04 20.87 -8.08
C LEU A 153 12.44 21.01 -7.45
N PRO A 154 12.91 22.24 -7.16
CA PRO A 154 13.98 22.40 -6.19
C PRO A 154 13.48 21.96 -4.81
N VAL A 155 14.38 21.90 -3.81
CA VAL A 155 13.96 21.54 -2.46
C VAL A 155 12.85 22.48 -1.99
N ALA A 156 11.75 21.88 -1.54
CA ALA A 156 10.52 22.60 -1.22
C ALA A 156 10.01 22.22 0.17
N TYR A 157 9.49 23.22 0.88
CA TYR A 157 8.91 23.09 2.22
C TYR A 157 7.41 23.37 2.17
N PHE A 158 6.66 22.42 2.72
CA PHE A 158 5.20 22.44 2.77
C PHE A 158 4.71 22.30 4.21
N GLU A 159 3.66 23.04 4.53
CA GLU A 159 2.82 22.79 5.69
C GLU A 159 1.55 22.12 5.21
N VAL A 160 1.27 20.94 5.75
CA VAL A 160 0.17 20.09 5.30
C VAL A 160 -0.80 19.90 6.44
N THR A 161 -2.09 20.11 6.15
CA THR A 161 -3.17 19.78 7.07
C THR A 161 -4.04 18.72 6.41
N ALA A 162 -4.08 17.53 6.99
CA ALA A 162 -4.99 16.46 6.59
C ALA A 162 -6.16 16.39 7.57
N THR A 163 -7.38 16.37 7.04
CA THR A 163 -8.61 16.09 7.79
C THR A 163 -9.17 14.77 7.28
N ASP A 164 -9.13 13.75 8.12
CA ASP A 164 -9.75 12.47 7.86
C ASP A 164 -11.08 12.40 8.60
N SER A 165 -12.14 12.11 7.87
CA SER A 165 -13.48 11.90 8.38
C SER A 165 -13.94 10.49 8.09
N ARG A 166 -14.59 9.85 9.07
CA ARG A 166 -15.19 8.52 8.91
C ARG A 166 -16.59 8.55 9.50
N ALA A 167 -17.57 8.37 8.63
CA ALA A 167 -18.97 8.22 8.97
C ALA A 167 -19.32 6.75 9.15
N ALA A 168 -19.97 6.49 10.28
CA ALA A 168 -20.17 5.20 10.91
C ALA A 168 -21.61 5.15 11.46
N GLY A 169 -22.58 4.82 10.61
CA GLY A 169 -24.00 4.94 10.95
C GLY A 169 -24.43 6.39 11.20
N ARG A 170 -24.66 6.77 12.47
CA ARG A 170 -24.96 8.16 12.88
C ARG A 170 -23.77 8.90 13.49
N THR A 171 -22.64 8.23 13.64
CA THR A 171 -21.45 8.78 14.27
C THR A 171 -20.47 9.22 13.19
N GLU A 172 -19.90 10.41 13.31
CA GLU A 172 -18.82 10.88 12.46
C GLU A 172 -17.59 11.10 13.36
N THR A 173 -16.49 10.44 13.03
CA THR A 173 -15.20 10.71 13.66
C THR A 173 -14.37 11.57 12.73
N ARG A 174 -13.74 12.60 13.28
CA ARG A 174 -12.90 13.53 12.54
C ARG A 174 -11.54 13.62 13.20
N ARG A 175 -10.49 13.42 12.40
CA ARG A 175 -9.09 13.53 12.82
C ARG A 175 -8.41 14.62 12.00
N VAL A 176 -7.67 15.49 12.66
CA VAL A 176 -6.85 16.51 12.01
C VAL A 176 -5.38 16.21 12.31
N THR A 177 -4.59 16.09 11.26
CA THR A 177 -3.15 15.86 11.32
C THR A 177 -2.43 17.03 10.68
N ARG A 178 -1.42 17.56 11.37
CA ARG A 178 -0.56 18.61 10.85
C ARG A 178 0.84 18.06 10.62
N SER A 179 1.37 18.33 9.44
CA SER A 179 2.70 17.85 9.06
C SER A 179 3.53 18.95 8.41
N LYS A 180 4.83 18.92 8.68
CA LYS A 180 5.85 19.69 7.99
C LYS A 180 6.60 18.77 7.05
N ILE A 181 6.60 19.09 5.76
CA ILE A 181 7.21 18.24 4.73
C ILE A 181 8.30 19.02 4.01
N TYR A 182 9.52 18.49 4.05
CA TYR A 182 10.59 18.86 3.14
C TYR A 182 10.67 17.81 2.05
N TYR A 183 10.64 18.25 0.79
CA TYR A 183 10.69 17.37 -0.36
C TYR A 183 11.87 17.76 -1.26
N SER A 184 12.67 16.77 -1.64
CA SER A 184 13.76 16.89 -2.61
C SER A 184 13.60 15.77 -3.64
N PRO A 185 13.18 16.10 -4.88
CA PRO A 185 12.96 15.09 -5.90
C PRO A 185 14.21 14.25 -6.21
N PRO A 186 14.04 13.01 -6.69
CA PRO A 186 12.75 12.36 -6.97
C PRO A 186 12.07 11.77 -5.73
N ASN A 187 12.86 11.40 -4.71
CA ASN A 187 12.41 10.48 -3.66
C ASN A 187 12.95 10.78 -2.25
N LYS A 188 13.60 11.92 -2.04
CA LYS A 188 14.04 12.33 -0.70
C LYS A 188 12.98 13.16 0.00
N MET A 189 12.72 12.83 1.26
CA MET A 189 11.69 13.51 2.03
C MET A 189 12.00 13.52 3.52
N ARG A 190 11.54 14.56 4.20
CA ARG A 190 11.43 14.58 5.65
C ARG A 190 10.03 15.02 6.02
N THR A 191 9.34 14.22 6.83
CA THR A 191 8.00 14.53 7.33
C THR A 191 8.01 14.53 8.85
N GLU A 192 7.68 15.68 9.44
CA GLU A 192 7.48 15.82 10.88
C GLU A 192 5.98 15.91 11.11
N THR A 193 5.42 15.02 11.93
CA THR A 193 3.96 14.94 12.13
C THR A 193 3.59 15.22 13.58
N ASP A 194 2.57 16.06 13.75
CA ASP A 194 1.89 16.32 15.01
C ASP A 194 0.40 15.97 14.85
N ASP A 195 0.02 14.84 15.41
CA ASP A 195 -1.33 14.26 15.33
C ASP A 195 -1.88 13.88 16.72
N GLY A 196 -1.27 14.40 17.79
CA GLY A 196 -1.57 14.09 19.18
C GLY A 196 -1.07 12.72 19.68
N ARG A 197 -0.32 11.97 18.86
CA ARG A 197 0.37 10.73 19.27
C ARG A 197 1.84 11.00 19.63
N GLU A 198 2.61 9.94 19.90
CA GLU A 198 4.06 10.05 20.07
C GLU A 198 4.67 10.75 18.84
N PRO A 199 5.36 11.91 19.03
CA PRO A 199 5.96 12.63 17.93
C PRO A 199 6.93 11.73 17.15
N SER A 200 6.79 11.71 15.83
CA SER A 200 7.70 10.97 14.97
C SER A 200 8.15 11.80 13.77
N VAL A 201 9.38 11.54 13.34
CA VAL A 201 9.97 12.11 12.14
C VAL A 201 10.22 10.98 11.16
N VAL A 202 9.69 11.10 9.95
CA VAL A 202 9.99 10.16 8.87
C VAL A 202 11.01 10.80 7.93
N VAL A 203 12.13 10.12 7.70
CA VAL A 203 13.18 10.53 6.74
C VAL A 203 13.28 9.46 5.66
N ALA A 204 13.09 9.86 4.40
CA ALA A 204 13.36 9.05 3.24
C ALA A 204 14.63 9.58 2.55
N ASP A 205 15.67 8.75 2.48
CA ASP A 205 17.00 9.13 1.95
C ASP A 205 17.20 8.79 0.46
N GLY A 206 16.18 8.20 -0.17
CA GLY A 206 16.19 7.73 -1.55
C GLY A 206 16.42 6.23 -1.69
N THR A 207 16.82 5.55 -0.62
CA THR A 207 16.98 4.09 -0.56
C THR A 207 16.24 3.46 0.62
N SER A 208 16.20 4.16 1.76
CA SER A 208 15.62 3.71 3.01
C SER A 208 14.64 4.74 3.56
N GLU A 209 13.62 4.25 4.25
CA GLU A 209 12.69 5.05 5.03
C GLU A 209 12.91 4.78 6.51
N TRP A 210 13.27 5.83 7.23
CA TRP A 210 13.55 5.85 8.65
C TRP A 210 12.39 6.52 9.36
N ARG A 211 11.77 5.84 10.31
CA ARG A 211 10.85 6.46 11.27
C ARG A 211 11.59 6.61 12.59
N ILE A 212 11.74 7.84 13.02
CA ILE A 212 12.51 8.25 14.19
C ILE A 212 11.51 8.66 15.27
N TYR A 213 11.75 8.18 16.48
CA TYR A 213 10.98 8.49 17.68
C TYR A 213 11.90 9.25 18.65
N PRO A 214 11.96 10.58 18.55
CA PRO A 214 12.98 11.37 19.25
C PRO A 214 12.89 11.24 20.77
N ALA A 215 11.68 11.15 21.33
CA ALA A 215 11.46 11.04 22.77
C ALA A 215 11.98 9.71 23.36
N ALA A 216 11.83 8.61 22.62
CA ALA A 216 12.31 7.29 23.04
C ALA A 216 13.79 7.04 22.69
N ASN A 217 14.41 7.92 21.90
CA ASN A 217 15.70 7.69 21.24
C ASN A 217 15.74 6.36 20.47
N GLU A 218 14.67 6.13 19.70
CA GLU A 218 14.44 4.88 18.96
C GLU A 218 14.14 5.16 17.49
N TYR A 219 14.32 4.14 16.66
CA TYR A 219 13.97 4.21 15.24
C TYR A 219 13.46 2.88 14.70
N THR A 220 12.72 2.92 13.60
CA THR A 220 12.53 1.77 12.72
C THR A 220 13.03 2.14 11.33
N VAL A 221 13.62 1.17 10.63
CA VAL A 221 14.07 1.34 9.25
C VAL A 221 13.45 0.26 8.37
N GLN A 222 13.08 0.65 7.15
CA GLN A 222 12.65 -0.25 6.10
C GLN A 222 13.17 0.26 4.75
N PRO A 223 13.41 -0.61 3.76
CA PRO A 223 13.80 -0.11 2.44
C PRO A 223 12.63 0.70 1.86
N GLN A 224 12.96 1.82 1.20
CA GLN A 224 11.97 2.76 0.74
C GLN A 224 11.15 2.14 -0.40
N ALA A 225 9.82 2.21 -0.29
CA ALA A 225 8.96 1.84 -1.40
C ALA A 225 9.19 2.81 -2.57
N LYS A 226 9.33 2.28 -3.79
CA LYS A 226 9.59 3.11 -4.98
C LYS A 226 8.41 4.02 -5.35
N THR A 227 7.18 3.72 -4.90
CA THR A 227 5.96 4.44 -5.27
C THR A 227 4.93 4.50 -4.16
N ASN A 228 3.95 5.40 -4.34
CA ASN A 228 2.72 5.54 -3.55
C ASN A 228 2.86 6.10 -2.13
N TRP A 229 3.98 6.77 -1.80
CA TRP A 229 4.17 7.45 -0.53
C TRP A 229 4.44 8.96 -0.67
N GLY A 230 3.77 9.75 0.17
CA GLY A 230 3.93 11.21 0.21
C GLY A 230 3.82 11.87 -1.16
N PHE A 231 4.72 12.81 -1.45
CA PHE A 231 4.74 13.58 -2.69
C PHE A 231 5.34 12.82 -3.88
N VAL A 232 5.94 11.64 -3.64
CA VAL A 232 6.42 10.77 -4.73
C VAL A 232 5.25 10.35 -5.62
N ARG A 233 4.04 10.20 -5.05
CA ARG A 233 2.82 9.92 -5.82
C ARG A 233 2.45 11.03 -6.80
N TYR A 234 2.81 12.28 -6.49
CA TYR A 234 2.50 13.41 -7.37
C TYR A 234 3.42 13.46 -8.59
N ALA A 235 4.63 12.91 -8.47
CA ALA A 235 5.55 12.72 -9.58
C ALA A 235 5.10 11.63 -10.57
N THR A 236 3.98 10.94 -10.34
CA THR A 236 3.43 9.90 -11.23
C THR A 236 1.97 10.16 -11.63
N LEU A 237 1.47 11.40 -11.47
CA LEU A 237 0.08 11.74 -11.84
C LEU A 237 -0.22 11.59 -13.34
N ASP A 238 0.78 11.69 -14.21
CA ASP A 238 0.68 11.42 -15.65
C ASP A 238 0.40 9.95 -15.98
N GLN A 239 0.61 9.05 -15.02
CA GLN A 239 0.33 7.63 -15.11
C GLN A 239 -1.01 7.25 -14.46
N ALA A 240 -1.77 8.23 -13.96
CA ALA A 240 -3.05 7.98 -13.29
C ALA A 240 -4.03 7.21 -14.19
N ARG A 241 -4.70 6.22 -13.58
CA ARG A 241 -5.73 5.41 -14.24
C ARG A 241 -7.12 5.79 -13.77
N GLY A 242 -8.09 5.52 -14.63
CA GLY A 242 -9.50 5.74 -14.37
C GLY A 242 -10.08 6.88 -15.22
N GLY A 243 -11.32 7.24 -14.90
CA GLY A 243 -12.03 8.33 -15.58
C GLY A 243 -11.51 9.67 -15.11
N LEU A 244 -11.06 10.52 -16.03
CA LEU A 244 -10.55 11.86 -15.74
C LEU A 244 -11.47 12.93 -16.32
N ALA A 245 -11.66 14.01 -15.58
CA ALA A 245 -12.32 15.20 -16.08
C ALA A 245 -11.86 16.45 -15.31
N ILE A 246 -11.84 17.59 -16.00
CA ILE A 246 -11.85 18.88 -15.33
C ILE A 246 -13.29 19.15 -14.90
N ILE A 247 -13.50 19.37 -13.60
CA ILE A 247 -14.84 19.52 -13.01
C ILE A 247 -15.14 20.94 -12.52
N ALA A 248 -14.11 21.74 -12.24
CA ALA A 248 -14.28 23.11 -11.74
C ALA A 248 -13.00 23.94 -11.90
N HIS A 249 -13.14 25.25 -11.70
CA HIS A 249 -12.05 26.19 -11.44
C HIS A 249 -12.36 26.92 -10.14
N GLU A 250 -11.45 26.86 -9.18
CA GLU A 250 -11.66 27.35 -7.82
C GLU A 250 -10.45 28.13 -7.32
N ARG A 251 -10.61 28.80 -6.17
CA ARG A 251 -9.49 29.46 -5.47
C ARG A 251 -9.17 28.73 -4.19
N VAL A 252 -7.89 28.36 -4.03
CA VAL A 252 -7.36 27.75 -2.80
C VAL A 252 -6.28 28.67 -2.25
N GLU A 253 -6.52 29.22 -1.06
CA GLU A 253 -5.59 30.17 -0.40
C GLU A 253 -5.15 31.34 -1.30
N GLY A 254 -6.07 31.81 -2.15
CA GLY A 254 -5.83 32.92 -3.08
C GLY A 254 -5.29 32.50 -4.46
N ALA A 255 -4.75 31.28 -4.62
CA ALA A 255 -4.27 30.76 -5.90
C ALA A 255 -5.45 30.27 -6.76
N ALA A 256 -5.46 30.62 -8.05
CA ALA A 256 -6.39 30.03 -9.01
C ALA A 256 -5.97 28.59 -9.31
N CYS A 257 -6.93 27.67 -9.19
CA CYS A 257 -6.70 26.24 -9.37
C CYS A 257 -7.72 25.65 -10.33
N THR A 258 -7.25 24.80 -11.23
CA THR A 258 -8.08 23.90 -12.02
C THR A 258 -8.30 22.60 -11.24
N VAL A 259 -9.55 22.16 -11.13
CA VAL A 259 -9.94 20.97 -10.36
C VAL A 259 -10.07 19.77 -11.29
N VAL A 260 -9.15 18.82 -11.12
CA VAL A 260 -9.17 17.53 -11.84
C VAL A 260 -9.78 16.48 -10.93
N GLN A 261 -10.84 15.82 -11.39
CA GLN A 261 -11.42 14.65 -10.74
C GLN A 261 -10.93 13.38 -11.43
N LEU A 262 -10.53 12.42 -10.61
CA LEU A 262 -10.13 11.08 -10.98
C LEU A 262 -11.07 10.06 -10.33
N LYS A 263 -11.83 9.36 -11.17
CA LYS A 263 -12.67 8.22 -10.76
C LYS A 263 -11.86 6.94 -10.84
N ARG A 264 -11.59 6.35 -9.69
CA ARG A 264 -10.84 5.11 -9.54
C ARG A 264 -11.77 3.91 -9.42
N GLU A 265 -11.18 2.74 -9.29
CA GLU A 265 -11.88 1.49 -9.05
C GLU A 265 -12.71 1.55 -7.75
N ARG A 266 -13.70 0.66 -7.63
CA ARG A 266 -14.51 0.48 -6.41
C ARG A 266 -15.26 1.74 -5.93
N GLY A 267 -15.58 2.66 -6.85
CA GLY A 267 -16.34 3.87 -6.56
C GLY A 267 -15.54 4.97 -5.86
N VAL A 268 -14.22 4.79 -5.71
CA VAL A 268 -13.35 5.78 -5.10
C VAL A 268 -13.18 6.97 -6.03
N THR A 269 -13.33 8.17 -5.49
CA THR A 269 -13.13 9.41 -6.23
C THR A 269 -12.04 10.23 -5.56
N GLU A 270 -11.05 10.64 -6.35
CA GLU A 270 -9.98 11.53 -5.93
C GLU A 270 -10.10 12.83 -6.71
N SER A 271 -9.91 13.98 -6.06
CA SER A 271 -9.87 15.27 -6.75
C SER A 271 -8.61 16.04 -6.38
N PHE A 272 -8.05 16.77 -7.34
CA PHE A 272 -6.84 17.57 -7.20
C PHE A 272 -7.11 19.01 -7.62
N TRP A 273 -6.78 19.97 -6.77
CA TRP A 273 -6.76 21.39 -7.10
C TRP A 273 -5.34 21.75 -7.48
N ILE A 274 -5.11 21.90 -8.78
CA ILE A 274 -3.79 22.16 -9.35
C ILE A 274 -3.68 23.65 -9.65
N ASP A 275 -2.71 24.32 -9.03
CA ASP A 275 -2.43 25.74 -9.25
C ASP A 275 -2.10 26.00 -10.72
N ASP A 276 -2.85 26.91 -11.34
CA ASP A 276 -2.75 27.20 -12.78
C ASP A 276 -1.40 27.81 -13.20
N THR A 277 -0.64 28.35 -12.25
CA THR A 277 0.67 28.96 -12.48
C THR A 277 1.80 28.01 -12.09
N SER A 278 1.76 27.50 -10.85
CA SER A 278 2.87 26.70 -10.31
C SER A 278 2.79 25.22 -10.66
N HIS A 279 1.62 24.74 -11.10
CA HIS A 279 1.28 23.33 -11.33
C HIS A 279 1.44 22.43 -10.09
N LEU A 280 1.43 23.03 -8.90
CA LEU A 280 1.45 22.30 -7.63
C LEU A 280 0.03 21.99 -7.18
N VAL A 281 -0.13 20.82 -6.56
CA VAL A 281 -1.40 20.45 -5.91
C VAL A 281 -1.53 21.27 -4.63
N ARG A 282 -2.56 22.12 -4.55
CA ARG A 282 -2.88 22.96 -3.38
C ARG A 282 -3.87 22.30 -2.43
N LYS A 283 -4.71 21.43 -2.96
CA LYS A 283 -5.65 20.61 -2.21
C LYS A 283 -5.83 19.27 -2.92
N SER A 284 -6.02 18.21 -2.15
CA SER A 284 -6.54 16.94 -2.67
C SER A 284 -7.65 16.41 -1.79
N THR A 285 -8.59 15.69 -2.38
CA THR A 285 -9.62 14.96 -1.63
C THR A 285 -9.66 13.50 -2.06
N LEU A 286 -9.97 12.62 -1.13
CA LEU A 286 -10.21 11.20 -1.38
C LEU A 286 -11.54 10.80 -0.73
N ASP A 287 -12.52 10.44 -1.54
CA ASP A 287 -13.80 9.88 -1.12
C ASP A 287 -13.84 8.41 -1.50
N VAL A 288 -14.00 7.51 -0.52
CA VAL A 288 -14.05 6.06 -0.75
C VAL A 288 -15.47 5.49 -0.78
N GLY A 289 -16.51 6.34 -0.73
CA GLY A 289 -17.92 5.96 -0.87
C GLY A 289 -18.54 5.25 0.34
N THR A 290 -17.74 4.64 1.23
CA THR A 290 -18.19 3.98 2.46
C THR A 290 -18.22 4.91 3.68
N GLY A 291 -18.53 6.20 3.46
CA GLY A 291 -18.56 7.20 4.52
C GLY A 291 -17.19 7.69 5.01
N SER A 292 -16.08 7.17 4.46
CA SER A 292 -14.75 7.72 4.75
C SER A 292 -14.34 8.74 3.69
N HIS A 293 -13.84 9.89 4.15
CA HIS A 293 -13.43 10.99 3.29
C HIS A 293 -12.21 11.68 3.89
N SER A 294 -11.23 12.00 3.04
CA SER A 294 -10.01 12.71 3.43
C SER A 294 -9.88 13.99 2.63
N ASP A 295 -9.65 15.11 3.32
CA ASP A 295 -9.28 16.39 2.75
C ASP A 295 -7.84 16.73 3.14
N VAL A 296 -6.98 16.99 2.16
CA VAL A 296 -5.60 17.40 2.42
C VAL A 296 -5.33 18.76 1.78
N MET A 297 -4.92 19.71 2.62
CA MET A 297 -4.50 21.05 2.20
C MET A 297 -2.98 21.14 2.18
N TYR A 298 -2.43 21.68 1.10
CA TYR A 298 -1.00 21.85 0.88
C TYR A 298 -0.65 23.34 0.87
N GLY A 299 -0.24 23.85 2.03
CA GLY A 299 0.34 25.17 2.15
C GLY A 299 1.77 25.15 1.62
N VAL A 300 2.00 25.71 0.44
CA VAL A 300 3.36 25.88 -0.10
C VAL A 300 4.00 27.05 0.63
N VAL A 301 4.99 26.77 1.47
CA VAL A 301 5.60 27.81 2.33
C VAL A 301 6.88 28.36 1.72
N ARG A 302 7.76 27.48 1.21
CA ARG A 302 8.99 27.90 0.50
C ARG A 302 9.29 26.99 -0.68
N LEU A 303 9.58 27.62 -1.82
CA LEU A 303 10.16 26.98 -3.00
C LEU A 303 11.61 27.44 -3.09
N ASP A 304 12.48 26.56 -3.59
CA ASP A 304 13.91 26.86 -3.76
C ASP A 304 14.66 27.10 -2.44
N ASP A 305 14.35 26.30 -1.42
CA ASP A 305 15.14 26.28 -0.19
C ASP A 305 16.51 25.69 -0.52
N ALA A 306 17.59 26.29 -0.02
CA ALA A 306 18.93 25.73 -0.22
C ALA A 306 18.93 24.29 0.29
N ALA A 307 19.26 23.34 -0.59
CA ALA A 307 19.29 21.93 -0.23
C ALA A 307 20.21 21.75 0.97
N ARG A 308 19.62 21.36 2.10
CA ARG A 308 20.30 20.97 3.33
C ARG A 308 20.35 19.46 3.36
N PRO A 309 21.43 18.81 2.89
CA PRO A 309 21.47 17.35 2.76
C PRO A 309 21.14 16.65 4.08
N GLU A 310 21.49 17.26 5.21
CA GLU A 310 21.23 16.79 6.57
C GLU A 310 19.74 16.60 6.88
N LEU A 311 18.83 17.27 6.19
CA LEU A 311 17.38 17.07 6.36
C LEU A 311 16.93 15.69 5.90
N PHE A 312 17.65 15.09 4.95
CA PHE A 312 17.27 13.86 4.25
C PHE A 312 18.14 12.66 4.63
N THR A 313 18.91 12.78 5.70
CA THR A 313 19.79 11.73 6.20
C THR A 313 19.50 11.46 7.66
N TYR A 314 19.63 10.20 8.07
CA TYR A 314 19.58 9.81 9.47
C TYR A 314 20.69 8.79 9.75
N ASP A 315 21.48 9.06 10.78
CA ASP A 315 22.53 8.17 11.27
C ASP A 315 22.16 7.75 12.70
N PRO A 316 21.60 6.55 12.90
CA PRO A 316 21.25 6.07 14.24
C PRO A 316 22.48 5.80 15.11
N GLU A 317 23.65 5.51 14.53
CA GLU A 317 24.87 5.23 15.30
C GLU A 317 25.43 6.51 15.92
N ALA A 318 25.44 7.61 15.16
CA ALA A 318 25.88 8.92 15.64
C ALA A 318 25.07 9.43 16.84
N VAL A 319 23.81 9.04 16.97
CA VAL A 319 22.93 9.42 18.10
C VAL A 319 22.70 8.28 19.10
N HIS A 320 23.37 7.13 18.91
CA HIS A 320 23.20 5.92 19.72
C HIS A 320 21.71 5.50 19.87
N ALA A 321 20.90 5.71 18.83
CA ALA A 321 19.50 5.36 18.83
C ALA A 321 19.30 3.86 18.69
N LYS A 322 18.27 3.33 19.34
CA LYS A 322 17.99 1.89 19.34
C LYS A 322 16.97 1.54 18.28
N ASN A 323 17.20 0.46 17.55
CA ASN A 323 16.21 -0.02 16.60
C ASN A 323 15.01 -0.62 17.36
N ARG A 324 13.83 0.02 17.29
CA ARG A 324 12.60 -0.38 17.98
C ARG A 324 12.14 -1.78 17.58
N ARG A 325 12.32 -2.19 16.31
CA ARG A 325 12.04 -3.58 15.89
C ARG A 325 12.99 -4.56 16.56
N MET A 326 14.29 -4.22 16.64
CA MET A 326 15.24 -5.06 17.35
C MET A 326 15.01 -5.03 18.86
N LEU A 327 14.53 -3.95 19.46
CA LEU A 327 14.12 -3.94 20.86
C LEU A 327 12.89 -4.82 21.10
N ALA A 328 11.92 -4.83 20.18
CA ALA A 328 10.79 -5.76 20.24
C ALA A 328 11.22 -7.23 20.05
N GLN A 329 12.28 -7.49 19.28
CA GLN A 329 12.84 -8.84 19.05
C GLN A 329 13.87 -9.28 20.12
N ALA A 330 14.64 -8.35 20.68
CA ALA A 330 15.72 -8.57 21.65
C ALA A 330 15.27 -8.35 23.10
N ALA A 331 14.15 -7.66 23.32
CA ALA A 331 13.27 -8.12 24.37
C ALA A 331 12.75 -9.47 23.88
N PRO A 332 13.10 -10.61 24.50
CA PRO A 332 12.21 -11.72 24.38
C PRO A 332 10.89 -11.20 24.96
N ALA A 333 9.93 -10.91 24.09
CA ALA A 333 8.55 -11.15 24.42
C ALA A 333 8.41 -12.68 24.54
N THR A 334 9.14 -13.30 25.47
CA THR A 334 8.67 -14.51 26.14
C THR A 334 7.54 -14.05 27.04
N TRP A 335 6.49 -13.49 26.44
CA TRP A 335 5.14 -13.65 26.94
C TRP A 335 4.95 -15.13 27.24
N ILE A 336 5.47 -16.02 26.39
CA ILE A 336 5.56 -17.46 26.63
C ILE A 336 6.04 -17.76 28.06
N GLY A 337 5.15 -18.35 28.87
CA GLY A 337 5.33 -18.70 30.27
C GLY A 337 4.94 -17.62 31.29
N ARG A 338 4.75 -16.36 30.88
CA ARG A 338 4.28 -15.26 31.73
C ARG A 338 2.77 -15.24 31.85
N GLN A 339 2.29 -14.74 32.98
CA GLN A 339 0.87 -14.46 33.17
C GLN A 339 0.42 -13.38 32.17
N ALA A 340 -0.62 -13.66 31.39
CA ALA A 340 -1.25 -12.66 30.55
C ALA A 340 -1.87 -11.57 31.43
N ALA A 341 -1.59 -10.30 31.09
CA ALA A 341 -2.15 -9.17 31.79
C ALA A 341 -3.68 -9.14 31.61
N ASP A 342 -4.41 -8.94 32.71
CA ASP A 342 -5.86 -8.91 32.66
C ASP A 342 -6.35 -7.61 31.99
N PHE A 343 -7.49 -7.70 31.32
CA PHE A 343 -8.14 -6.57 30.66
C PHE A 343 -9.66 -6.75 30.63
N THR A 344 -10.38 -5.67 30.36
CA THR A 344 -11.81 -5.68 30.11
C THR A 344 -12.10 -4.80 28.91
N LEU A 345 -12.71 -5.38 27.87
CA LEU A 345 -13.10 -4.69 26.65
C LEU A 345 -14.56 -5.03 26.31
N PRO A 346 -15.34 -4.09 25.75
CA PRO A 346 -16.65 -4.40 25.21
C PRO A 346 -16.53 -5.22 23.92
N ASP A 347 -17.42 -6.20 23.74
CA ASP A 347 -17.64 -6.85 22.45
C ASP A 347 -18.47 -5.95 21.52
N LEU A 348 -18.68 -6.41 20.28
CA LEU A 348 -19.49 -5.65 19.32
C LEU A 348 -20.89 -5.35 19.85
N ASP A 349 -21.51 -6.19 20.67
CA ASP A 349 -22.84 -5.93 21.22
C ASP A 349 -22.81 -5.09 22.50
N GLY A 350 -21.64 -4.56 22.88
CA GLY A 350 -21.43 -3.74 24.06
C GLY A 350 -21.35 -4.54 25.36
N ARG A 351 -21.24 -5.87 25.29
CA ARG A 351 -21.07 -6.71 26.49
C ARG A 351 -19.60 -6.69 26.90
N GLU A 352 -19.33 -6.40 28.17
CA GLU A 352 -17.97 -6.45 28.69
C GLU A 352 -17.45 -7.90 28.70
N VAL A 353 -16.24 -8.08 28.18
CA VAL A 353 -15.50 -9.32 28.21
C VAL A 353 -14.21 -9.07 28.97
N LYS A 354 -14.06 -9.80 30.08
CA LYS A 354 -12.86 -9.76 30.90
C LYS A 354 -12.04 -11.02 30.67
N LEU A 355 -10.74 -10.86 30.43
CA LEU A 355 -9.85 -11.99 30.17
C LEU A 355 -9.78 -12.95 31.37
N GLY A 356 -9.74 -12.41 32.59
CA GLY A 356 -9.73 -13.18 33.84
C GLY A 356 -10.94 -14.10 34.02
N ASP A 357 -12.10 -13.78 33.44
CA ASP A 357 -13.30 -14.62 33.52
C ASP A 357 -13.21 -15.88 32.65
N LEU A 358 -12.20 -15.95 31.77
CA LEU A 358 -11.93 -17.08 30.89
C LEU A 358 -10.88 -18.05 31.44
N ARG A 359 -10.44 -17.88 32.70
CA ARG A 359 -9.56 -18.85 33.37
C ARG A 359 -10.18 -20.26 33.34
N GLY A 360 -9.34 -21.26 33.16
CA GLY A 360 -9.75 -22.65 32.92
C GLY A 360 -10.00 -22.99 31.45
N LYS A 361 -10.00 -22.01 30.54
CA LYS A 361 -10.11 -22.21 29.09
C LYS A 361 -8.81 -21.85 28.39
N VAL A 362 -8.57 -22.43 27.22
CA VAL A 362 -7.52 -21.94 26.31
C VAL A 362 -8.09 -20.74 25.56
N VAL A 363 -7.38 -19.63 25.54
CA VAL A 363 -7.84 -18.39 24.89
C VAL A 363 -6.89 -18.01 23.75
N LEU A 364 -7.42 -17.88 22.55
CA LEU A 364 -6.73 -17.32 21.39
C LEU A 364 -7.12 -15.86 21.26
N LEU A 365 -6.16 -14.95 21.44
CA LEU A 365 -6.29 -13.54 21.10
C LEU A 365 -5.71 -13.33 19.71
N ASP A 366 -6.48 -12.71 18.83
CA ASP A 366 -6.02 -12.30 17.50
C ASP A 366 -6.20 -10.79 17.36
N PHE A 367 -5.10 -10.04 17.30
CA PHE A 367 -5.12 -8.59 17.10
C PHE A 367 -5.21 -8.31 15.60
N TRP A 368 -6.34 -7.75 15.15
CA TRP A 368 -6.65 -7.58 13.73
C TRP A 368 -7.31 -6.23 13.41
N GLY A 369 -7.33 -5.87 12.12
CA GLY A 369 -8.13 -4.75 11.61
C GLY A 369 -8.54 -4.98 10.16
N ALA A 370 -9.69 -4.45 9.74
CA ALA A 370 -10.20 -4.50 8.38
C ALA A 370 -9.29 -3.77 7.38
N TRP A 371 -8.60 -2.71 7.81
CA TRP A 371 -7.58 -2.02 7.00
C TRP A 371 -6.30 -2.85 6.79
N CYS A 372 -6.04 -3.83 7.65
CA CYS A 372 -4.82 -4.61 7.66
C CYS A 372 -4.91 -5.77 6.65
N GLY A 373 -4.24 -5.65 5.50
CA GLY A 373 -4.25 -6.68 4.45
C GLY A 373 -3.90 -8.08 4.95
N TYR A 374 -2.83 -8.22 5.73
CA TYR A 374 -2.40 -9.50 6.30
C TYR A 374 -3.40 -10.08 7.31
N CYS A 375 -4.09 -9.22 8.05
CA CYS A 375 -5.13 -9.65 8.97
C CYS A 375 -6.28 -10.28 8.18
N ARG A 376 -6.68 -9.65 7.06
CA ARG A 376 -7.73 -10.18 6.18
C ARG A 376 -7.39 -11.55 5.59
N GLU A 377 -6.11 -11.84 5.34
CA GLU A 377 -5.64 -13.16 4.92
C GLU A 377 -5.65 -14.20 6.05
N ALA A 378 -5.39 -13.78 7.30
CA ALA A 378 -5.35 -14.65 8.47
C ALA A 378 -6.73 -15.03 9.02
N LEU A 379 -7.68 -14.08 8.99
CA LEU A 379 -9.00 -14.21 9.60
C LEU A 379 -9.83 -15.43 9.15
N PRO A 380 -9.81 -15.88 7.87
CA PRO A 380 -10.44 -17.14 7.49
C PRO A 380 -9.92 -18.34 8.31
N GLY A 381 -8.61 -18.38 8.58
CA GLY A 381 -8.00 -19.40 9.43
C GLY A 381 -8.45 -19.28 10.89
N ILE A 382 -8.52 -18.06 11.42
CA ILE A 382 -9.02 -17.79 12.79
C ILE A 382 -10.49 -18.23 12.94
N GLU A 383 -11.33 -17.95 11.95
CA GLU A 383 -12.73 -18.41 11.94
C GLU A 383 -12.83 -19.94 11.89
N MET A 384 -11.98 -20.61 11.10
CA MET A 384 -11.92 -22.08 11.09
C MET A 384 -11.57 -22.64 12.47
N LEU A 385 -10.58 -22.04 13.16
CA LEU A 385 -10.23 -22.42 14.54
C LEU A 385 -11.39 -22.19 15.50
N HIS A 386 -12.05 -21.04 15.41
CA HIS A 386 -13.22 -20.72 16.23
C HIS A 386 -14.32 -21.78 16.09
N ARG A 387 -14.70 -22.12 14.85
CA ARG A 387 -15.75 -23.11 14.58
C ARG A 387 -15.34 -24.53 15.01
N GLY A 388 -14.09 -24.92 14.73
CA GLY A 388 -13.60 -26.27 14.95
C GLY A 388 -13.22 -26.59 16.38
N LEU A 389 -12.82 -25.59 17.18
CA LEU A 389 -12.25 -25.80 18.52
C LEU A 389 -13.17 -25.34 19.66
N LYS A 390 -14.36 -24.78 19.36
CA LYS A 390 -15.33 -24.35 20.39
C LYS A 390 -15.67 -25.45 21.39
N ASP A 391 -15.81 -26.70 20.93
CA ASP A 391 -16.18 -27.85 21.76
C ASP A 391 -14.98 -28.45 22.50
N LYS A 392 -13.76 -28.01 22.18
CA LYS A 392 -12.50 -28.39 22.84
C LYS A 392 -12.07 -27.42 23.94
N GLY A 393 -12.94 -26.48 24.31
CA GLY A 393 -12.67 -25.51 25.38
C GLY A 393 -11.73 -24.38 24.96
N VAL A 394 -11.62 -24.10 23.65
CA VAL A 394 -10.90 -22.94 23.11
C VAL A 394 -11.88 -21.78 22.91
N VAL A 395 -11.51 -20.61 23.42
CA VAL A 395 -12.22 -19.35 23.18
C VAL A 395 -11.38 -18.50 22.25
N VAL A 396 -11.96 -18.10 21.12
CA VAL A 396 -11.32 -17.19 20.16
C VAL A 396 -11.89 -15.79 20.36
N LEU A 397 -10.99 -14.83 20.60
CA LEU A 397 -11.29 -13.41 20.74
C LEU A 397 -10.48 -12.63 19.70
N GLY A 398 -11.15 -11.97 18.77
CA GLY A 398 -10.51 -10.98 17.91
C GLY A 398 -10.47 -9.64 18.63
N VAL A 399 -9.31 -8.98 18.72
CA VAL A 399 -9.15 -7.64 19.30
C VAL A 399 -8.93 -6.65 18.16
N ASP A 400 -9.83 -5.70 18.02
CA ASP A 400 -9.85 -4.72 16.94
C ASP A 400 -9.86 -3.30 17.54
N SER A 401 -9.01 -2.40 17.01
CA SER A 401 -8.91 -1.01 17.49
C SER A 401 -9.67 0.01 16.64
N GLU A 402 -10.39 -0.45 15.62
CA GLU A 402 -11.26 0.38 14.80
C GLU A 402 -12.58 0.71 15.50
N ALA A 403 -13.37 1.54 14.83
CA ALA A 403 -14.72 1.85 15.30
C ALA A 403 -15.60 0.58 15.24
N ALA A 404 -16.50 0.47 16.23
CA ALA A 404 -17.37 -0.70 16.44
C ALA A 404 -18.13 -1.14 15.18
N ASP A 405 -18.58 -0.18 14.39
CA ASP A 405 -19.34 -0.40 13.17
C ASP A 405 -18.47 -0.89 12.01
N VAL A 406 -17.21 -0.43 11.90
CA VAL A 406 -16.25 -0.93 10.89
C VAL A 406 -15.95 -2.39 11.14
N ALA A 407 -15.59 -2.73 12.39
CA ALA A 407 -15.36 -4.10 12.79
C ALA A 407 -16.62 -4.96 12.58
N ARG A 408 -17.81 -4.47 12.96
CA ARG A 408 -19.09 -5.17 12.77
C ARG A 408 -19.42 -5.41 11.31
N ASP A 409 -19.30 -4.39 10.47
CA ASP A 409 -19.58 -4.48 9.04
C ASP A 409 -18.64 -5.47 8.37
N TYR A 410 -17.36 -5.43 8.72
CA TYR A 410 -16.37 -6.35 8.17
C TYR A 410 -16.65 -7.81 8.56
N VAL A 411 -16.80 -8.12 9.86
CA VAL A 411 -17.11 -9.50 10.29
C VAL A 411 -18.45 -9.99 9.75
N GLY A 412 -19.44 -9.11 9.65
CA GLY A 412 -20.75 -9.41 9.07
C GLY A 412 -20.68 -9.75 7.58
N LYS A 413 -19.96 -8.94 6.79
CA LYS A 413 -19.75 -9.18 5.35
C LYS A 413 -18.98 -10.47 5.06
N GLN A 414 -17.98 -10.77 5.89
CA GLN A 414 -17.15 -11.98 5.72
C GLN A 414 -17.77 -13.24 6.37
N GLY A 415 -18.82 -13.09 7.18
CA GLY A 415 -19.47 -14.19 7.86
C GLY A 415 -18.63 -14.79 9.00
N TYR A 416 -17.78 -13.99 9.63
CA TYR A 416 -17.01 -14.39 10.81
C TYR A 416 -17.88 -14.38 12.07
N THR A 417 -17.70 -15.39 12.93
CA THR A 417 -18.55 -15.64 14.10
C THR A 417 -17.79 -15.67 15.42
N PHE A 418 -16.45 -15.62 15.39
CA PHE A 418 -15.65 -15.40 16.59
C PHE A 418 -16.02 -14.06 17.26
N ARG A 419 -15.81 -13.98 18.57
CA ARG A 419 -16.17 -12.77 19.33
C ARG A 419 -15.12 -11.69 19.08
N THR A 420 -15.56 -10.55 18.54
CA THR A 420 -14.71 -9.37 18.37
C THR A 420 -14.86 -8.41 19.56
N LEU A 421 -13.74 -8.00 20.13
CA LEU A 421 -13.58 -7.04 21.21
C LEU A 421 -13.04 -5.72 20.66
N LEU A 422 -13.50 -4.61 21.23
CA LEU A 422 -13.18 -3.27 20.76
C LEU A 422 -12.19 -2.57 21.69
N ASP A 423 -10.95 -2.42 21.23
CA ASP A 423 -9.88 -1.69 21.90
C ASP A 423 -9.69 -0.30 21.29
N ALA A 424 -10.75 0.51 21.28
CA ALA A 424 -10.78 1.82 20.62
C ALA A 424 -9.73 2.83 21.12
N LYS A 425 -9.13 2.58 22.30
CA LYS A 425 -8.05 3.39 22.89
C LYS A 425 -6.67 2.73 22.78
N GLU A 426 -6.57 1.61 22.08
CA GLU A 426 -5.36 0.78 21.96
C GLU A 426 -4.76 0.43 23.33
N SER A 427 -5.60 0.31 24.35
CA SER A 427 -5.17 0.06 25.73
C SER A 427 -4.59 -1.33 25.92
N VAL A 428 -5.20 -2.34 25.31
CA VAL A 428 -4.75 -3.74 25.34
C VAL A 428 -3.63 -3.96 24.32
N VAL A 429 -3.72 -3.32 23.14
CA VAL A 429 -2.63 -3.24 22.16
C VAL A 429 -1.33 -2.76 22.82
N ASN A 430 -1.39 -1.66 23.58
CA ASN A 430 -0.23 -1.14 24.31
C ASN A 430 0.19 -2.05 25.47
N GLN A 431 -0.76 -2.62 26.22
CA GLN A 431 -0.49 -3.52 27.35
C GLN A 431 0.26 -4.79 26.93
N PHE A 432 -0.08 -5.35 25.77
CA PHE A 432 0.59 -6.53 25.21
C PHE A 432 1.77 -6.17 24.29
N HIS A 433 2.13 -4.89 24.19
CA HIS A 433 3.22 -4.38 23.35
C HIS A 433 3.10 -4.82 21.88
N ILE A 434 1.88 -4.80 21.34
CA ILE A 434 1.59 -5.22 19.97
C ILE A 434 2.18 -4.20 19.00
N ALA A 435 3.27 -4.58 18.33
CA ALA A 435 3.98 -3.73 17.37
C ALA A 435 3.63 -4.03 15.89
N GLY A 436 2.97 -5.16 15.63
CA GLY A 436 2.61 -5.63 14.29
C GLY A 436 1.21 -6.25 14.23
N TRP A 437 0.59 -6.20 13.05
CA TRP A 437 -0.75 -6.74 12.80
C TRP A 437 -0.70 -7.68 11.57
N PRO A 438 -1.32 -8.88 11.63
CA PRO A 438 -1.96 -9.45 12.81
C PRO A 438 -0.93 -9.84 13.88
N THR A 439 -1.35 -9.96 15.12
CA THR A 439 -0.58 -10.63 16.17
C THR A 439 -1.48 -11.66 16.85
N THR A 440 -1.00 -12.89 16.99
CA THR A 440 -1.75 -13.97 17.62
C THR A 440 -1.10 -14.40 18.93
N ILE A 441 -1.89 -14.48 19.99
CA ILE A 441 -1.46 -14.90 21.32
C ILE A 441 -2.33 -16.05 21.79
N LEU A 442 -1.73 -17.17 22.20
CA LEU A 442 -2.43 -18.28 22.85
C LEU A 442 -2.16 -18.23 24.34
N ILE A 443 -3.21 -18.31 25.14
CA ILE A 443 -3.18 -18.30 26.60
C ILE A 443 -3.71 -19.65 27.10
N ASP A 444 -2.96 -20.29 28.00
CA ASP A 444 -3.33 -21.57 28.61
C ASP A 444 -4.43 -21.42 29.68
N ARG A 445 -4.84 -22.54 30.26
CA ARG A 445 -5.96 -22.60 31.22
C ARG A 445 -5.62 -21.90 32.53
N GLU A 446 -4.34 -21.84 32.88
CA GLU A 446 -3.77 -21.15 34.03
C GLU A 446 -3.61 -19.64 33.77
N GLY A 447 -3.80 -19.21 32.53
CA GLY A 447 -3.73 -17.82 32.13
C GLY A 447 -2.34 -17.32 31.75
N LYS A 448 -1.41 -18.23 31.49
CA LYS A 448 -0.08 -17.89 30.98
C LYS A 448 -0.10 -17.93 29.47
N VAL A 449 0.71 -17.09 28.83
CA VAL A 449 0.85 -17.15 27.39
C VAL A 449 1.64 -18.41 27.03
N ALA A 450 1.10 -19.24 26.14
CA ALA A 450 1.70 -20.46 25.63
C ALA A 450 2.30 -20.26 24.23
N PHE A 451 1.81 -19.27 23.47
CA PHE A 451 2.28 -18.93 22.14
C PHE A 451 2.11 -17.43 21.88
N TYR A 452 3.05 -16.85 21.14
CA TYR A 452 3.02 -15.47 20.68
C TYR A 452 3.65 -15.41 19.29
N SER A 453 2.99 -14.74 18.34
CA SER A 453 3.52 -14.51 17.01
C SER A 453 3.03 -13.19 16.44
N GLU A 454 3.96 -12.38 15.95
CA GLU A 454 3.65 -11.23 15.08
C GLU A 454 3.53 -11.77 13.65
N GLY A 455 2.32 -11.73 13.10
CA GLY A 455 1.90 -12.44 11.90
C GLY A 455 1.01 -13.66 12.21
N TYR A 456 0.55 -14.32 11.15
CA TYR A 456 -0.22 -15.57 11.28
C TYR A 456 0.64 -16.78 10.89
N GLU A 457 1.10 -17.52 11.89
CA GLU A 457 1.91 -18.73 11.72
C GLU A 457 1.09 -19.99 12.01
N ALA A 458 0.22 -20.38 11.05
CA ALA A 458 -0.76 -21.46 11.22
C ALA A 458 -0.17 -22.78 11.74
N GLU A 459 0.98 -23.21 11.23
CA GLU A 459 1.62 -24.48 11.62
C GLU A 459 2.11 -24.43 13.07
N LYS A 460 2.76 -23.34 13.49
CA LYS A 460 3.25 -23.21 14.88
C LYS A 460 2.11 -23.01 15.87
N LEU A 461 1.08 -22.26 15.49
CA LEU A 461 -0.12 -22.10 16.29
C LEU A 461 -0.84 -23.44 16.49
N ARG A 462 -0.92 -24.25 15.43
CA ARG A 462 -1.48 -25.61 15.50
C ARG A 462 -0.72 -26.48 16.50
N ASP A 463 0.61 -26.45 16.45
CA ASP A 463 1.44 -27.25 17.35
C ASP A 463 1.28 -26.79 18.81
N ALA A 464 1.22 -25.48 19.06
CA ALA A 464 0.92 -24.94 20.39
C ALA A 464 -0.47 -25.36 20.90
N LEU A 465 -1.49 -25.39 20.03
CA LEU A 465 -2.82 -25.90 20.38
C LEU A 465 -2.79 -27.41 20.71
N ARG A 466 -1.97 -28.21 20.03
CA ARG A 466 -1.77 -29.63 20.34
C ARG A 466 -1.14 -29.82 21.72
N ASP A 467 -0.12 -29.04 22.04
CA ASP A 467 0.59 -29.09 23.32
C ASP A 467 -0.36 -28.76 24.50
N LEU A 468 -1.34 -27.89 24.27
CA LEU A 468 -2.39 -27.57 25.25
C LEU A 468 -3.56 -28.58 25.26
N GLY A 469 -3.49 -29.65 24.46
CA GLY A 469 -4.56 -30.65 24.34
C GLY A 469 -5.85 -30.09 23.74
N ALA A 470 -5.72 -29.09 22.86
CA ALA A 470 -6.82 -28.28 22.32
C ALA A 470 -6.94 -28.36 20.79
N TRP A 471 -6.24 -29.30 20.13
CA TRP A 471 -6.25 -29.49 18.67
C TRP A 471 -6.94 -30.77 18.21
#